data_AF-A0A7M2REZ7-F1
#
_entry.id   AF-A0A7M2REZ7-F1
#
_cell.length_a   1.000
_cell.length_b   1.000
_cell.length_c   1.000
_cell.angle_alpha   90.00
_cell.angle_beta   90.00
_cell.angle_gamma   90.00
#
_symmetry.space_group_name_H-M   'P 1'
#
loop_
_entity.id
_entity.type
_entity.pdbx_description
1 polymer ?
#
loop_
_entity_poly.entity_id
_entity_poly.type
_entity_poly.pdbx_seq_one_letter_code
_entity_poly.pdbx_strand_id
1 'polypeptide(L)'
;MEKSKHTLPLAVIISIASNEIGKAITDIGKRYGLPPSLLDVALLNIQNQIKEMKASEFSNNVSDAYEIIQDMEQSEKDSEESAQQ
;
A
#
# COMPACT_ATOMS: atom_id res chain seq x y z
N MET A 1 -2.13 21.55 -17.95
CA MET A 1 -2.13 20.12 -18.33
C MET A 1 -1.29 19.36 -17.33
N GLU A 2 -1.89 18.96 -16.20
CA GLU A 2 -1.22 18.07 -15.26
C GLU A 2 -1.13 16.68 -15.89
N LYS A 3 0.09 16.18 -16.07
CA LYS A 3 0.32 14.78 -16.44
C LYS A 3 -0.09 13.95 -15.23
N SER A 4 -1.23 13.27 -15.32
CA SER A 4 -1.58 12.17 -14.42
C SER A 4 -0.46 11.13 -14.52
N LYS A 5 0.47 11.16 -13.57
CA LYS A 5 1.40 10.06 -13.36
C LYS A 5 0.53 8.88 -12.95
N HIS A 6 0.27 7.97 -13.88
CA HIS A 6 -0.33 6.68 -13.54
C HIS A 6 0.63 5.94 -12.59
N THR A 7 0.41 6.13 -11.29
CA THR A 7 1.07 5.35 -10.24
C THR A 7 0.43 3.97 -10.24
N LEU A 8 1.26 2.93 -10.32
CA LEU A 8 0.79 1.55 -10.22
C LEU A 8 0.17 1.32 -8.83
N PRO A 9 -0.84 0.43 -8.71
CA PRO A 9 -1.37 0.04 -7.41
C PRO A 9 -0.26 -0.49 -6.50
N LEU A 10 -0.31 -0.18 -5.20
CA LEU A 10 0.73 -0.59 -4.24
C LEU A 10 0.95 -2.10 -4.26
N ALA A 11 -0.11 -2.89 -4.42
CA ALA A 11 -0.03 -4.34 -4.55
C ALA A 11 0.83 -4.79 -5.75
N VAL A 12 0.74 -4.09 -6.88
CA VAL A 12 1.55 -4.35 -8.09
C VAL A 12 3.01 -3.99 -7.83
N ILE A 13 3.25 -2.83 -7.21
CA ILE A 13 4.61 -2.37 -6.85
C ILE A 13 5.28 -3.39 -5.92
N ILE A 14 4.59 -3.82 -4.86
CA ILE A 14 5.09 -4.81 -3.90
C ILE A 14 5.39 -6.15 -4.60
N SER A 15 4.52 -6.58 -5.52
CA SER A 15 4.72 -7.83 -6.26
C SER A 15 5.98 -7.80 -7.13
N ILE A 16 6.19 -6.72 -7.88
CA ILE A 16 7.39 -6.53 -8.71
C ILE A 16 8.64 -6.51 -7.81
N ALA A 17 8.63 -5.69 -6.76
CA ALA A 17 9.76 -5.59 -5.83
C ALA A 17 10.08 -6.93 -5.16
N SER A 18 9.06 -7.70 -4.78
CA SER A 18 9.23 -9.03 -4.15
C SER A 18 9.95 -9.99 -5.09
N ASN A 19 9.58 -10.00 -6.38
CA ASN A 19 10.23 -10.84 -7.38
C ASN A 19 11.70 -10.44 -7.62
N GLU A 20 11.98 -9.15 -7.72
CA GLU A 20 13.35 -8.64 -7.92
C GLU A 20 14.25 -8.95 -6.72
N ILE A 21 13.76 -8.67 -5.50
CA ILE A 21 14.47 -8.97 -4.25
C ILE A 21 14.72 -10.47 -4.11
N GLY A 22 13.71 -11.30 -4.36
CA GLY A 22 13.82 -12.76 -4.27
C GLY A 22 14.89 -13.31 -5.23
N LYS A 23 14.95 -12.79 -6.46
CA LYS A 23 15.98 -13.15 -7.43
C LYS A 23 17.37 -12.74 -6.94
N ALA A 24 17.54 -11.48 -6.50
CA ALA A 24 18.82 -10.97 -6.02
C ALA A 24 19.36 -11.78 -4.82
N ILE A 25 18.50 -12.08 -3.85
CA ILE A 25 18.87 -12.86 -2.66
C ILE A 25 19.25 -14.29 -3.03
N THR A 26 18.52 -14.92 -3.95
CA THR A 26 18.85 -16.26 -4.46
C THR A 26 20.20 -16.28 -5.15
N ASP A 27 20.50 -15.28 -5.98
CA ASP A 27 21.76 -15.17 -6.70
C ASP A 27 22.94 -14.96 -5.73
N ILE A 28 22.77 -14.12 -4.71
CA ILE A 28 23.76 -13.91 -3.64
C ILE A 28 23.96 -15.21 -2.86
N GLY A 29 22.88 -15.88 -2.45
CA GLY A 29 22.93 -17.14 -1.70
C GLY A 29 23.72 -18.20 -2.44
N LYS A 30 23.47 -18.37 -3.75
CA LYS A 30 24.23 -19.30 -4.61
C LYS A 30 25.68 -18.89 -4.77
N ARG A 31 25.96 -17.59 -4.99
CA ARG A 31 27.31 -17.08 -5.23
C ARG A 31 28.25 -17.29 -4.03
N TYR A 32 27.72 -17.16 -2.81
CA TYR A 32 28.51 -17.22 -1.58
C TYR A 32 28.25 -18.48 -0.75
N GLY A 33 27.43 -19.42 -1.24
CA GLY A 33 27.11 -20.66 -0.52
C GLY A 33 26.40 -20.42 0.82
N LEU A 34 25.58 -19.36 0.90
CA LEU A 34 24.91 -19.01 2.15
C LEU A 34 23.77 -19.99 2.46
N PRO A 35 23.63 -20.41 3.73
CA PRO A 35 22.49 -21.24 4.13
C PRO A 35 21.18 -20.43 4.01
N PRO A 36 20.06 -21.09 3.64
CA PRO A 36 18.77 -20.41 3.46
C PRO A 36 18.32 -19.58 4.66
N SER A 37 18.60 -20.04 5.88
CA SER A 37 18.23 -19.35 7.13
C SER A 37 18.86 -17.95 7.27
N LEU A 38 20.05 -17.72 6.71
CA LEU A 38 20.67 -16.39 6.69
C LEU A 38 19.98 -15.45 5.69
N LEU A 39 19.44 -16.01 4.60
CA LEU A 39 18.68 -15.25 3.62
C LEU A 39 17.31 -14.83 4.17
N ASP A 40 16.68 -15.68 4.98
CA ASP A 40 15.41 -15.40 5.66
C ASP A 40 15.53 -14.20 6.62
N VAL A 41 16.65 -14.08 7.33
CA VAL A 41 16.92 -12.92 8.22
C VAL A 41 17.01 -11.63 7.41
N ALA A 42 17.64 -11.65 6.23
CA ALA A 42 17.72 -10.48 5.36
C ALA A 42 16.33 -10.04 4.84
N LEU A 43 15.42 -10.98 4.63
CA LEU A 43 14.05 -10.73 4.18
C LEU A 43 13.14 -10.16 5.28
N LEU A 44 13.47 -10.37 6.56
CA LEU A 44 12.62 -9.94 7.68
C LEU A 44 12.38 -8.43 7.71
N ASN A 45 13.44 -7.63 7.48
CA ASN A 45 13.32 -6.17 7.45
C ASN A 45 12.45 -5.69 6.28
N ILE A 46 12.57 -6.35 5.13
CA ILE A 46 11.76 -6.05 3.94
C ILE A 46 10.29 -6.38 4.21
N GLN A 47 10.00 -7.52 4.86
CA GLN A 47 8.64 -7.87 5.26
C GLN A 47 8.01 -6.83 6.20
N ASN A 48 8.79 -6.29 7.14
CA ASN A 48 8.30 -5.25 8.05
C ASN A 48 7.98 -3.95 7.29
N GLN A 49 8.84 -3.50 6.40
CA GLN A 49 8.57 -2.32 5.56
C GLN A 49 7.33 -2.51 4.68
N ILE A 50 7.14 -3.70 4.08
CA ILE A 50 5.94 -4.00 3.29
C ILE A 50 4.68 -3.94 4.16
N LYS A 51 4.72 -4.43 5.40
CA LYS A 51 3.58 -4.36 6.33
C LYS A 51 3.24 -2.91 6.67
N GLU A 52 4.24 -2.08 6.94
CA GLU A 52 4.07 -0.65 7.21
C GLU A 52 3.46 0.08 6.01
N MET A 53 3.93 -0.18 4.79
CA MET A 53 3.37 0.40 3.56
C MET A 53 1.90 0.03 3.37
N LYS A 54 1.55 -1.24 3.57
CA LYS A 54 0.15 -1.70 3.50
C LYS A 54 -0.73 -1.10 4.59
N ALA A 55 -0.21 -0.99 5.82
CA ALA A 55 -0.94 -0.37 6.92
C ALA A 55 -1.21 1.12 6.65
N SER A 56 -0.23 1.83 6.08
CA SER A 56 -0.40 3.23 5.68
C SER A 56 -1.43 3.39 4.56
N GLU A 57 -1.39 2.55 3.52
CA GLU A 57 -2.40 2.59 2.45
C GLU A 57 -3.80 2.30 2.98
N PHE A 58 -3.93 1.29 3.85
CA PHE A 58 -5.21 0.99 4.50
C PHE A 58 -5.72 2.15 5.36
N SER A 59 -4.84 2.78 6.15
CA SER A 59 -5.19 3.94 6.96
C SER A 59 -5.69 5.10 6.10
N ASN A 60 -5.05 5.36 4.96
CA ASN A 60 -5.48 6.41 4.03
C ASN A 60 -6.86 6.08 3.44
N ASN A 61 -7.05 4.84 2.95
CA ASN A 61 -8.33 4.41 2.38
C ASN A 61 -9.48 4.52 3.39
N VAL A 62 -9.22 4.22 4.68
CA VAL A 62 -10.21 4.39 5.75
C VAL A 62 -10.52 5.87 5.99
N SER A 63 -9.49 6.74 5.97
CA SER A 63 -9.67 8.19 6.09
C SER A 63 -10.51 8.75 4.95
N ASP A 64 -10.20 8.38 3.71
CA ASP A 64 -10.92 8.82 2.52
C ASP A 64 -12.39 8.35 2.55
N ALA A 65 -12.63 7.11 2.98
CA ALA A 65 -13.97 6.57 3.13
C ALA A 65 -14.78 7.33 4.21
N TYR A 66 -14.13 7.74 5.30
CA TYR A 66 -14.75 8.51 6.36
C TYR A 66 -15.14 9.92 5.88
N GLU A 67 -14.27 10.59 5.12
CA GLU A 67 -14.57 11.90 4.52
C GLU A 67 -15.78 11.80 3.58
N ILE A 68 -15.82 10.78 2.72
CA ILE A 68 -16.97 10.58 1.81
C ILE A 68 -18.28 10.39 2.59
N ILE A 69 -18.26 9.62 3.68
CA ILE A 69 -19.46 9.41 4.51
C ILE A 69 -19.90 10.73 5.15
N GLN A 70 -18.97 11.53 5.68
CA GLN A 70 -19.31 12.84 6.25
C GLN A 70 -19.91 13.79 5.22
N ASP A 71 -19.34 13.84 4.01
CA ASP A 71 -19.86 14.67 2.94
C ASP A 71 -21.28 14.23 2.52
N MET A 72 -21.56 12.92 2.50
CA MET A 72 -22.89 12.39 2.22
C MET A 72 -23.89 12.76 3.33
N GLU A 73 -23.53 12.58 4.61
CA GLU A 73 -24.39 12.95 5.75
C GLU A 73 -24.69 14.45 5.80
N GLN A 74 -23.72 15.30 5.42
CA GLN A 74 -23.91 16.74 5.37
C GLN A 74 -24.81 17.14 4.19
N SER A 75 -24.61 16.54 3.02
CA SER A 75 -25.46 16.78 1.84
C SER A 75 -26.92 16.36 2.05
N GLU A 76 -27.16 15.30 2.82
CA GLU A 76 -28.53 14.87 3.19
C GLU A 76 -29.21 15.90 4.10
N LYS A 77 -28.51 16.41 5.13
CA LYS A 77 -29.03 17.44 6.04
C LYS A 77 -29.36 18.75 5.32
N ASP A 78 -28.48 19.23 4.46
CA ASP A 78 -28.68 20.48 3.71
C ASP A 78 -29.89 20.36 2.73
N SER A 79 -30.14 19.15 2.22
CA SER A 79 -31.26 18.86 1.31
C SER A 79 -32.60 18.80 2.05
N GLU A 80 -32.64 18.25 3.25
CA GLU A 80 -33.84 18.19 4.10
C GLU A 80 -34.25 19.57 4.61
N GLU A 81 -33.28 20.42 5.00
CA GLU A 81 -33.54 21.77 5.50
C GLU A 81 -34.07 22.70 4.39
N SER A 82 -33.62 22.50 3.15
CA SER A 82 -34.10 23.22 1.97
C SER A 82 -35.51 22.81 1.53
N ALA A 83 -35.97 21.61 1.88
CA ALA A 83 -37.31 21.11 1.53
C ALA A 83 -38.40 21.53 2.53
N GLN A 84 -38.02 22.06 3.69
CA GLN A 84 -38.92 22.51 4.76
C GLN A 84 -39.16 24.03 4.77
N GLN A 85 -38.46 24.80 3.93
CA GLN A 85 -38.67 26.25 3.71
C GLN A 85 -39.50 26.52 2.46
#